data_AF-A0A829YBE5-F1
#
_entry.id   AF-A0A829YBE5-F1
#
_cell.length_a   1.000
_cell.length_b   1.000
_cell.length_c   1.000
_cell.angle_alpha   90.00
_cell.angle_beta   90.00
_cell.angle_gamma   90.00
#
_symmetry.space_group_name_H-M   'P 1'
#
loop_
_entity.id
_entity.type
_entity.pdbx_description
1 polymer ?
#
loop_
_entity_poly.entity_id
_entity_poly.type
_entity_poly.pdbx_seq_one_letter_code
_entity_poly.pdbx_strand_id
1 'polypeptide(L)'
;MSEKDPEIVQAAGLMFFLFVAASTVLSLLLPNSAESYPPAMTMLADLVAAAVPSIDGFVSVSEFPVATKMFLAVQWLLVPGIAALISRYPALIKPNQRTLQRFSRFKVCLLLIAVAVFFVIFPATMSVQPEDLVNSAGRSARTIAHVSESRLWMGSIGSMVIFLAGLCIALVIGYVRVLFFGPPLQRE
;
A
#
# COMPACT_ATOMS: atom_id res chain seq x y z
N MET A 1 -27.94 5.03 8.30
CA MET A 1 -27.36 4.26 7.17
C MET A 1 -28.30 4.41 6.01
N SER A 2 -27.79 4.85 4.86
CA SER A 2 -28.56 4.92 3.63
C SER A 2 -28.64 3.51 3.05
N GLU A 3 -29.73 3.19 2.37
CA GLU A 3 -29.95 1.90 1.69
C GLU A 3 -28.86 1.57 0.64
N LYS A 4 -28.06 2.58 0.23
CA LYS A 4 -26.94 2.47 -0.72
C LYS A 4 -25.58 2.13 -0.09
N ASP A 5 -25.47 2.14 1.23
CA ASP A 5 -24.23 1.83 1.94
C ASP A 5 -23.69 0.40 1.66
N PRO A 6 -24.51 -0.68 1.60
CA PRO A 6 -23.99 -2.04 1.33
C PRO A 6 -23.46 -2.20 -0.11
N GLU A 7 -24.08 -1.58 -1.10
CA GLU A 7 -23.64 -1.64 -2.50
C GLU A 7 -22.25 -1.02 -2.69
N ILE A 8 -21.97 0.09 -1.98
CA ILE A 8 -20.67 0.77 -2.04
C ILE A 8 -19.57 -0.08 -1.39
N VAL A 9 -19.88 -0.74 -0.26
CA VAL A 9 -18.93 -1.65 0.41
C VAL A 9 -18.64 -2.87 -0.47
N GLN A 10 -19.66 -3.43 -1.13
CA GLN A 10 -19.49 -4.53 -2.08
C GLN A 10 -18.64 -4.10 -3.28
N ALA A 11 -18.87 -2.91 -3.84
CA ALA A 11 -18.08 -2.38 -4.94
C ALA A 11 -16.61 -2.17 -4.54
N ALA A 12 -16.35 -1.65 -3.34
CA ALA A 12 -14.99 -1.49 -2.82
C ALA A 12 -14.29 -2.84 -2.60
N GLY A 13 -15.01 -3.83 -2.07
CA GLY A 13 -14.52 -5.20 -1.93
C GLY A 13 -14.19 -5.82 -3.28
N LEU A 14 -15.06 -5.67 -4.28
CA LEU A 14 -14.83 -6.15 -5.64
C LEU A 14 -13.60 -5.47 -6.27
N MET A 15 -13.47 -4.16 -6.11
CA MET A 15 -12.30 -3.41 -6.58
C MET A 15 -11.00 -3.94 -5.96
N PHE A 16 -11.01 -4.23 -4.66
CA PHE A 16 -9.86 -4.85 -3.99
C PHE A 16 -9.52 -6.22 -4.58
N PHE A 17 -10.50 -7.11 -4.73
CA PHE A 17 -10.26 -8.44 -5.29
C PHE A 17 -9.77 -8.40 -6.73
N LEU A 18 -10.36 -7.54 -7.57
CA LEU A 18 -9.92 -7.36 -8.96
C LEU A 18 -8.51 -6.77 -9.02
N PHE A 19 -8.19 -5.82 -8.16
CA PHE A 19 -6.85 -5.23 -8.08
C PHE A 19 -5.80 -6.28 -7.68
N VAL A 20 -6.08 -7.07 -6.65
CA VAL A 20 -5.20 -8.15 -6.21
C VAL A 20 -5.02 -9.19 -7.31
N ALA A 21 -6.12 -9.66 -7.91
CA ALA A 21 -6.07 -10.65 -8.98
C ALA A 21 -5.27 -10.16 -10.20
N ALA A 22 -5.54 -8.94 -10.68
CA ALA A 22 -4.81 -8.35 -11.81
C ALA A 22 -3.32 -8.16 -11.49
N SER A 23 -3.01 -7.73 -10.26
CA SER A 23 -1.64 -7.57 -9.79
C SER A 23 -0.90 -8.90 -9.68
N THR A 24 -1.57 -9.96 -9.23
CA THR A 24 -1.01 -11.32 -9.22
C THR A 24 -0.76 -11.85 -10.62
N VAL A 25 -1.67 -11.62 -11.57
CA VAL A 25 -1.42 -11.99 -12.96
C VAL A 25 -0.22 -11.20 -13.51
N LEU A 26 -0.15 -9.90 -13.25
CA LEU A 26 0.97 -9.06 -13.66
C LEU A 26 2.30 -9.56 -13.08
N SER A 27 2.34 -9.93 -11.80
CA SER A 27 3.56 -10.42 -11.13
C SER A 27 4.09 -11.71 -11.76
N LEU A 28 3.21 -12.56 -12.27
CA LEU A 28 3.57 -13.79 -12.97
C LEU A 28 4.13 -13.53 -14.37
N LEU A 29 3.63 -12.49 -15.05
CA LEU A 29 4.01 -12.15 -16.43
C LEU A 29 5.30 -11.33 -16.53
N LEU A 30 5.76 -10.70 -15.44
CA LEU A 30 6.95 -9.85 -15.46
C LEU A 30 8.22 -10.66 -15.79
N PRO A 31 9.07 -10.24 -16.75
CA PRO A 31 10.32 -10.93 -17.02
C PRO A 31 11.31 -10.83 -15.85
N ASN A 32 12.17 -11.85 -15.72
CA ASN A 32 13.19 -11.94 -14.67
C ASN A 32 14.42 -11.07 -14.95
N SER A 33 14.75 -10.82 -16.23
CA SER A 33 15.96 -10.11 -16.63
C SER A 33 15.68 -8.63 -16.91
N ALA A 34 16.60 -7.77 -16.48
CA ALA A 34 16.53 -6.33 -16.73
C ALA A 34 16.57 -6.00 -18.23
N GLU A 35 17.28 -6.81 -19.02
CA GLU A 35 17.42 -6.68 -20.49
C GLU A 35 16.09 -6.83 -21.24
N SER A 36 15.09 -7.46 -20.61
CA SER A 36 13.76 -7.63 -21.21
C SER A 36 12.90 -6.37 -21.10
N TYR A 37 13.32 -5.37 -20.31
CA TYR A 37 12.56 -4.14 -20.11
C TYR A 37 13.10 -3.00 -20.98
N PRO A 38 12.22 -2.16 -21.55
CA PRO A 38 12.64 -0.93 -22.21
C PRO A 38 13.42 -0.02 -21.24
N PRO A 39 14.46 0.71 -21.70
CA PRO A 39 15.24 1.63 -20.84
C PRO A 39 14.41 2.70 -20.11
N ALA A 40 13.28 3.10 -20.69
CA ALA A 40 12.36 4.04 -20.05
C ALA A 40 11.68 3.45 -18.79
N MET A 41 11.35 2.15 -18.81
CA MET A 41 10.74 1.48 -17.66
C MET A 41 11.72 1.32 -16.50
N THR A 42 12.98 0.96 -16.79
CA THR A 42 14.03 0.86 -15.77
C THR A 42 14.28 2.20 -15.11
N MET A 43 14.39 3.27 -15.91
CA MET A 43 14.57 4.62 -15.40
C MET A 43 13.39 5.10 -14.53
N LEU A 44 12.14 4.79 -14.94
CA LEU A 44 10.96 5.10 -14.14
C LEU A 44 10.99 4.33 -12.81
N ALA A 45 11.33 3.04 -12.84
CA ALA A 45 11.40 2.22 -11.63
C ALA A 45 12.50 2.71 -10.67
N ASP A 46 13.63 3.17 -11.19
CA ASP A 46 14.70 3.78 -10.39
C ASP A 46 14.25 5.08 -9.73
N LEU A 47 13.51 5.92 -10.46
CA LEU A 47 12.98 7.18 -9.93
C LEU A 47 11.94 6.94 -8.83
N VAL A 48 11.06 5.95 -9.01
CA VAL A 48 10.07 5.58 -8.00
C VAL A 48 10.75 4.95 -6.78
N ALA A 49 11.77 4.10 -6.96
CA ALA A 49 12.54 3.53 -5.85
C ALA A 49 13.27 4.61 -5.03
N ALA A 50 13.82 5.64 -5.69
CA ALA A 50 14.42 6.78 -5.00
C ALA A 50 13.39 7.57 -4.16
N ALA A 51 12.15 7.66 -4.62
CA ALA A 51 11.06 8.31 -3.89
C ALA A 51 10.45 7.43 -2.79
N VAL A 52 10.52 6.10 -2.95
CA VAL A 52 9.92 5.10 -2.06
C VAL A 52 11.00 4.11 -1.63
N PRO A 53 11.81 4.45 -0.60
CA PRO A 53 12.95 3.64 -0.18
C PRO A 53 12.59 2.21 0.25
N SER A 54 11.32 1.95 0.62
CA SER A 54 10.86 0.59 0.94
C SER A 54 10.97 -0.36 -0.24
N ILE A 55 10.97 0.13 -1.49
CA ILE A 55 11.17 -0.70 -2.68
C ILE A 55 12.53 -1.41 -2.61
N ASP A 56 13.60 -0.69 -2.28
CA ASP A 56 14.95 -1.28 -2.22
C ASP A 56 15.06 -2.31 -1.07
N GLY A 57 14.36 -2.07 0.05
CA GLY A 57 14.23 -3.04 1.14
C GLY A 57 13.51 -4.33 0.73
N PHE A 58 12.48 -4.25 -0.10
CA PHE A 58 11.81 -5.45 -0.64
C PHE A 58 12.63 -6.15 -1.73
N VAL A 59 13.40 -5.38 -2.52
CA VAL A 59 14.28 -5.92 -3.56
C VAL A 59 15.43 -6.72 -2.94
N SER A 60 15.99 -6.28 -1.82
CA SER A 60 17.12 -6.96 -1.16
C SER A 60 16.77 -8.32 -0.56
N VAL A 61 15.50 -8.57 -0.24
CA VAL A 61 15.00 -9.83 0.33
C VAL A 61 14.30 -10.72 -0.69
N SER A 62 14.17 -10.28 -1.95
CA SER A 62 13.47 -11.02 -2.99
C SER A 62 14.40 -11.83 -3.87
N GLU A 63 14.01 -13.06 -4.21
CA GLU A 63 14.73 -13.88 -5.20
C GLU A 63 14.64 -13.32 -6.63
N PHE A 64 13.71 -12.39 -6.90
CA PHE A 64 13.48 -11.78 -8.21
C PHE A 64 13.65 -10.26 -8.16
N PRO A 65 14.85 -9.74 -7.85
CA PRO A 65 15.04 -8.32 -7.51
C PRO A 65 14.55 -7.36 -8.60
N VAL A 66 14.82 -7.67 -9.87
CA VAL A 66 14.39 -6.84 -11.01
C VAL A 66 12.87 -6.83 -11.15
N ALA A 67 12.23 -8.00 -11.11
CA ALA A 67 10.78 -8.11 -11.22
C ALA A 67 10.07 -7.44 -10.04
N THR A 68 10.61 -7.59 -8.82
CA THR A 68 10.11 -6.97 -7.60
C THR A 68 10.19 -5.44 -7.65
N LYS A 69 11.34 -4.91 -8.08
CA LYS A 69 11.50 -3.46 -8.25
C LYS A 69 10.48 -2.89 -9.23
N MET A 70 10.35 -3.52 -10.41
CA MET A 70 9.42 -3.10 -11.45
C MET A 70 7.97 -3.18 -10.99
N PHE A 71 7.60 -4.32 -10.39
CA PHE A 71 6.26 -4.54 -9.86
C PHE A 71 5.89 -3.47 -8.84
N LEU A 72 6.72 -3.29 -7.81
CA LEU A 72 6.46 -2.33 -6.75
C LEU A 72 6.46 -0.89 -7.25
N ALA A 73 7.34 -0.54 -8.19
CA ALA A 73 7.35 0.80 -8.78
C ALA A 73 6.02 1.11 -9.50
N VAL A 74 5.54 0.18 -10.33
CA VAL A 74 4.24 0.31 -11.02
C VAL A 74 3.10 0.39 -10.00
N GLN A 75 3.10 -0.48 -9.00
CA GLN A 75 2.08 -0.52 -7.95
C GLN A 75 2.02 0.79 -7.14
N TRP A 76 3.18 1.34 -6.77
CA TRP A 76 3.27 2.61 -6.06
C TRP A 76 2.77 3.80 -6.89
N LEU A 77 2.99 3.79 -8.21
CA LEU A 77 2.41 4.79 -9.11
C LEU A 77 0.87 4.72 -9.17
N LEU A 78 0.27 3.56 -8.89
CA LEU A 78 -1.18 3.40 -8.81
C LEU A 78 -1.77 3.90 -7.49
N VAL A 79 -0.98 4.00 -6.42
CA VAL A 79 -1.46 4.40 -5.08
C VAL A 79 -2.21 5.74 -5.09
N PRO A 80 -1.72 6.83 -5.71
CA PRO A 80 -2.46 8.08 -5.79
C PRO A 80 -3.79 7.92 -6.53
N GLY A 81 -3.81 7.11 -7.59
CA GLY A 81 -5.03 6.81 -8.36
C GLY A 81 -6.06 6.04 -7.54
N ILE A 82 -5.63 5.02 -6.81
CA ILE A 82 -6.46 4.24 -5.87
C ILE A 82 -7.01 5.18 -4.79
N ALA A 83 -6.16 5.99 -4.18
CA ALA A 83 -6.56 6.93 -3.14
C ALA A 83 -7.58 7.96 -3.64
N ALA A 84 -7.37 8.51 -4.84
CA ALA A 84 -8.30 9.44 -5.47
C ALA A 84 -9.65 8.78 -5.79
N LEU A 85 -9.63 7.54 -6.27
CA LEU A 85 -10.83 6.77 -6.60
C LEU A 85 -11.64 6.44 -5.34
N ILE A 86 -11.00 5.94 -4.28
CA ILE A 86 -11.65 5.68 -2.98
C ILE A 86 -12.22 6.98 -2.41
N SER A 87 -11.49 8.10 -2.56
CA SER A 87 -11.95 9.41 -2.06
C SER A 87 -13.20 9.95 -2.74
N ARG A 88 -13.57 9.42 -3.92
CA ARG A 88 -14.85 9.75 -4.58
C ARG A 88 -16.06 9.08 -3.94
N TYR A 89 -15.86 8.13 -3.02
CA TYR A 89 -16.93 7.43 -2.32
C TYR A 89 -16.93 7.78 -0.83
N PRO A 90 -17.62 8.87 -0.42
CA PRO A 90 -17.60 9.35 0.95
C PRO A 90 -18.03 8.28 1.95
N ALA A 91 -18.93 7.35 1.58
CA ALA A 91 -19.38 6.28 2.47
C ALA A 91 -18.22 5.40 2.99
N LEU A 92 -17.13 5.25 2.23
CA LEU A 92 -15.97 4.45 2.62
C LEU A 92 -14.99 5.20 3.53
N ILE A 93 -14.94 6.53 3.41
CA ILE A 93 -13.92 7.36 4.07
C ILE A 93 -14.47 8.39 5.05
N LYS A 94 -15.80 8.49 5.18
CA LYS A 94 -16.43 9.49 6.04
C LYS A 94 -16.07 9.17 7.48
N PRO A 95 -15.34 10.07 8.16
CA PRO A 95 -14.98 9.81 9.54
C PRO A 95 -16.23 9.87 10.42
N ASN A 96 -16.30 8.99 11.41
CA ASN A 96 -17.34 9.07 12.42
C ASN A 96 -17.19 10.39 13.21
N GLN A 97 -18.27 11.16 13.37
CA GLN A 97 -18.24 12.46 14.05
C GLN A 97 -17.72 12.35 15.49
N ARG A 98 -18.05 11.27 16.20
CA ARG A 98 -17.52 11.00 17.55
C ARG A 98 -15.99 10.79 17.54
N THR A 99 -15.47 10.18 16.48
CA THR A 99 -14.03 10.00 16.30
C THR A 99 -13.35 11.32 15.94
N LEU A 100 -13.97 12.14 15.08
CA LEU A 100 -13.49 13.49 14.74
C LEU A 100 -13.35 14.41 15.95
N GLN A 101 -14.32 14.41 16.87
CA GLN A 101 -14.25 15.20 18.10
C GLN A 101 -13.06 14.82 19.00
N ARG A 102 -12.61 13.55 18.98
CA ARG A 102 -11.45 13.08 19.74
C ARG A 102 -10.11 13.34 19.04
N PHE A 103 -10.12 13.54 17.74
CA PHE A 103 -8.94 13.76 16.92
C PHE A 103 -8.66 15.26 16.73
N SER A 104 -7.69 15.76 17.49
CA SER A 104 -7.11 17.09 17.23
C SER A 104 -6.37 17.10 15.88
N ARG A 105 -6.29 18.26 15.23
CA ARG A 105 -5.50 18.49 14.01
C ARG A 105 -4.07 17.92 14.13
N PHE A 106 -3.46 18.05 15.31
CA PHE A 106 -2.14 17.49 15.62
C PHE A 106 -2.09 15.96 15.49
N LYS A 107 -3.13 15.24 15.95
CA LYS A 107 -3.20 13.77 15.86
C LYS A 107 -3.34 13.29 14.41
N VAL A 108 -3.97 14.08 13.55
CA VAL A 108 -4.06 13.75 12.12
C VAL A 108 -2.74 13.98 11.40
N CYS A 109 -1.99 15.04 11.76
CA CYS A 109 -0.61 15.20 11.28
C CYS A 109 0.30 14.04 11.75
N LEU A 110 0.18 13.62 13.02
CA LEU A 110 0.89 12.44 13.51
C LEU A 110 0.49 11.16 12.77
N LEU A 111 -0.80 11.00 12.42
CA LEU A 111 -1.28 9.86 11.64
C LEU A 111 -0.68 9.86 10.22
N LEU A 112 -0.58 11.02 9.56
CA LEU A 112 0.11 11.16 8.27
C LEU A 112 1.57 10.70 8.37
N ILE A 113 2.28 11.18 9.39
CA ILE A 113 3.67 10.81 9.64
C ILE A 113 3.76 9.31 9.93
N ALA A 114 2.86 8.75 10.74
CA ALA A 114 2.84 7.33 11.07
C ALA A 114 2.58 6.45 9.84
N VAL A 115 1.67 6.84 8.94
CA VAL A 115 1.41 6.13 7.68
C VAL A 115 2.64 6.20 6.77
N ALA A 116 3.25 7.38 6.62
CA ALA A 116 4.47 7.53 5.84
C ALA A 116 5.62 6.69 6.43
N VAL A 117 5.80 6.71 7.76
CA VAL A 117 6.80 5.88 8.43
C VAL A 117 6.51 4.41 8.20
N PHE A 118 5.28 3.93 8.40
CA PHE A 118 4.95 2.51 8.35
C PHE A 118 5.09 1.91 6.95
N PHE A 119 4.69 2.62 5.89
CA PHE A 119 4.68 2.08 4.52
C PHE A 119 5.93 2.45 3.70
N VAL A 120 6.60 3.56 4.02
CA VAL A 120 7.73 4.07 3.24
C VAL A 120 9.06 3.90 3.96
N ILE A 121 9.13 4.27 5.25
CA ILE A 121 10.41 4.35 5.97
C ILE A 121 10.75 3.05 6.68
N PHE A 122 9.80 2.47 7.42
CA PHE A 122 9.99 1.29 8.23
C PHE A 122 10.47 0.07 7.43
N PRO A 123 9.87 -0.27 6.26
CA PRO A 123 10.37 -1.38 5.46
C PRO A 123 11.73 -1.08 4.82
N ALA A 124 12.06 0.19 4.58
CA ALA A 124 13.38 0.60 4.07
C ALA A 124 14.49 0.45 5.13
N THR A 125 14.15 0.65 6.41
CA THR A 125 15.08 0.53 7.54
C THR A 125 15.19 -0.90 8.09
N MET A 126 14.29 -1.79 7.67
CA MET A 126 14.37 -3.21 7.99
C MET A 126 15.50 -3.86 7.20
N SER A 127 16.71 -3.83 7.76
CA SER A 127 17.81 -4.70 7.34
C SER A 127 17.51 -6.13 7.78
N VAL A 128 16.57 -6.77 7.11
CA VAL A 128 16.27 -8.18 7.34
C VAL A 128 17.16 -8.98 6.39
N GLN A 129 18.26 -9.53 6.89
CA GLN A 129 19.00 -10.50 6.09
C GLN A 129 18.17 -11.80 6.04
N PRO A 130 18.12 -12.52 4.91
CA PRO A 130 17.37 -13.78 4.79
C PRO A 130 17.76 -14.78 5.88
N GLU A 131 19.02 -14.77 6.29
CA GLU A 131 19.61 -15.57 7.35
C GLU A 131 19.10 -15.23 8.77
N ASP A 132 18.63 -14.01 9.01
CA ASP A 132 17.99 -13.62 10.28
C ASP A 132 16.56 -14.18 10.39
N LEU A 133 15.83 -14.29 9.27
CA LEU A 133 14.48 -14.86 9.21
C LEU A 133 14.48 -16.37 9.51
N VAL A 134 15.52 -17.08 9.07
CA VAL A 134 15.66 -18.53 9.27
C VAL A 134 16.07 -18.87 10.71
N ASN A 135 16.86 -18.01 11.36
CA ASN A 135 17.42 -18.28 12.68
C ASN A 135 16.62 -17.69 13.85
N SER A 136 15.87 -16.59 13.65
CA SER A 136 15.26 -15.83 14.76
C SER A 136 13.74 -15.98 14.91
N ALA A 137 13.04 -16.55 13.94
CA ALA A 137 11.58 -16.62 13.98
C ALA A 137 11.09 -18.06 13.72
N GLY A 138 10.20 -18.56 14.58
CA GLY A 138 9.72 -19.94 14.59
C GLY A 138 8.98 -20.36 13.30
N ARG A 139 8.18 -21.45 13.37
CA ARG A 139 7.47 -22.05 12.21
C ARG A 139 6.83 -21.04 11.24
N SER A 140 6.34 -19.89 11.72
CA SER A 140 5.78 -18.83 10.88
C SER A 140 6.76 -18.19 9.90
N ALA A 141 8.03 -17.97 10.27
CA ALA A 141 8.99 -17.33 9.38
C ALA A 141 9.53 -18.26 8.29
N ARG A 142 9.63 -19.57 8.55
CA ARG A 142 9.89 -20.55 7.48
C ARG A 142 8.77 -20.59 6.45
N THR A 143 7.51 -20.51 6.88
CA THR A 143 6.39 -20.43 5.95
C THR A 143 6.43 -19.12 5.17
N ILE A 144 6.73 -17.99 5.81
CA ILE A 144 6.88 -16.70 5.11
C ILE A 144 8.04 -16.74 4.12
N ALA A 145 9.17 -17.35 4.48
CA ALA A 145 10.32 -17.53 3.59
C ALA A 145 9.94 -18.37 2.35
N HIS A 146 9.35 -19.55 2.54
CA HIS A 146 8.91 -20.38 1.40
C HIS A 146 7.84 -19.73 0.53
N VAL A 147 6.96 -18.93 1.12
CA VAL A 147 5.95 -18.24 0.33
C VAL A 147 6.59 -17.04 -0.41
N SER A 148 7.62 -16.41 0.13
CA SER A 148 8.38 -15.33 -0.52
C SER A 148 9.22 -15.77 -1.73
N GLU A 149 9.51 -17.07 -1.86
CA GLU A 149 10.14 -17.68 -3.05
C GLU A 149 9.18 -17.71 -4.26
N SER A 150 7.90 -17.41 -4.07
CA SER A 150 6.90 -17.41 -5.14
C SER A 150 6.53 -16.01 -5.61
N ARG A 151 6.51 -15.81 -6.94
CA ARG A 151 5.95 -14.61 -7.58
C ARG A 151 4.47 -14.36 -7.25
N LEU A 152 3.74 -15.40 -6.84
CA LEU A 152 2.37 -15.28 -6.36
C LEU A 152 2.29 -14.45 -5.08
N TRP A 153 3.29 -14.54 -4.20
CA TRP A 153 3.35 -13.76 -2.97
C TRP A 153 3.54 -12.28 -3.24
N MET A 154 4.49 -11.95 -4.11
CA MET A 154 4.71 -10.58 -4.57
C MET A 154 3.41 -9.98 -5.11
N GLY A 155 2.72 -10.72 -5.97
CA GLY A 155 1.46 -10.30 -6.55
C GLY A 155 0.33 -10.12 -5.54
N SER A 156 0.14 -11.10 -4.66
CA SER A 156 -0.96 -11.09 -3.69
C SER A 156 -0.69 -10.16 -2.50
N ILE A 157 0.35 -10.41 -1.72
CA ILE A 157 0.66 -9.63 -0.51
C ILE A 157 1.13 -8.23 -0.87
N GLY A 158 1.97 -8.10 -1.89
CA GLY A 158 2.42 -6.79 -2.35
C GLY A 158 1.25 -5.89 -2.74
N SER A 159 0.30 -6.41 -3.53
CA SER A 159 -0.89 -5.63 -3.91
C SER A 159 -1.83 -5.36 -2.74
N MET A 160 -1.98 -6.28 -1.77
CA MET A 160 -2.74 -6.02 -0.56
C MET A 160 -2.17 -4.86 0.25
N VAL A 161 -0.85 -4.84 0.44
CA VAL A 161 -0.14 -3.76 1.17
C VAL A 161 -0.30 -2.42 0.44
N ILE A 162 -0.15 -2.42 -0.88
CA ILE A 162 -0.28 -1.23 -1.73
C ILE A 162 -1.70 -0.67 -1.70
N PHE A 163 -2.71 -1.54 -1.83
CA PHE A 163 -4.11 -1.14 -1.74
C PHE A 163 -4.43 -0.58 -0.36
N LEU A 164 -3.92 -1.20 0.70
CA LEU A 164 -4.08 -0.72 2.07
C LEU A 164 -3.41 0.65 2.26
N ALA A 165 -2.23 0.88 1.70
CA ALA A 165 -1.59 2.18 1.71
C ALA A 165 -2.45 3.25 1.02
N GLY A 166 -3.02 2.93 -0.15
CA GLY A 166 -3.96 3.81 -0.86
C GLY A 166 -5.23 4.11 -0.05
N LEU A 167 -5.80 3.10 0.61
CA LEU A 167 -6.94 3.25 1.51
C LEU A 167 -6.58 4.15 2.72
N CYS A 168 -5.43 3.93 3.35
CA CYS A 168 -4.95 4.76 4.45
C CYS A 168 -4.79 6.22 4.01
N ILE A 169 -4.18 6.47 2.86
CA ILE A 169 -4.04 7.82 2.30
C ILE A 169 -5.42 8.45 2.06
N ALA A 170 -6.35 7.72 1.44
CA ALA A 170 -7.71 8.21 1.18
C ALA A 170 -8.46 8.56 2.48
N LEU A 171 -8.36 7.71 3.51
CA LEU A 171 -8.92 7.96 4.82
C LEU A 171 -8.34 9.26 5.39
N VAL A 172 -7.02 9.40 5.39
CA VAL A 172 -6.37 10.58 5.95
C VAL A 172 -6.75 11.85 5.19
N ILE A 173 -6.83 11.82 3.86
CA ILE A 173 -7.34 12.94 3.05
C ILE A 173 -8.77 13.28 3.47
N GLY A 174 -9.63 12.28 3.70
CA GLY A 174 -10.98 12.45 4.23
C GLY A 174 -10.99 13.18 5.59
N TYR A 175 -10.15 12.75 6.53
CA TYR A 175 -10.00 13.39 7.84
C TYR A 175 -9.49 14.84 7.73
N VAL A 176 -8.47 15.09 6.90
CA VAL A 176 -7.94 16.44 6.66
C VAL A 176 -9.01 17.34 6.06
N ARG A 177 -9.75 16.86 5.06
CA ARG A 177 -10.83 17.62 4.42
C ARG A 177 -11.88 18.07 5.44
N VAL A 178 -12.31 17.17 6.33
CA VAL A 178 -13.33 17.49 7.33
C VAL A 178 -12.80 18.39 8.45
N LEU A 179 -11.57 18.19 8.94
CA LEU A 179 -11.02 18.95 10.08
C LEU A 179 -10.52 20.35 9.74
N PHE A 180 -10.05 20.55 8.51
CA PHE A 180 -9.47 21.83 8.07
C PHE A 180 -10.44 22.64 7.19
N PHE A 181 -11.29 21.97 6.40
CA PHE A 181 -12.19 22.63 5.45
C PHE A 181 -13.67 22.33 5.69
N GLY A 182 -14.00 21.47 6.67
CA GLY A 182 -15.37 21.15 7.02
C GLY A 182 -16.01 22.19 7.94
N PRO A 183 -17.35 22.15 8.08
CA PRO A 183 -18.06 23.01 9.03
C PRO A 183 -17.56 22.76 10.46
N PRO A 184 -17.59 23.77 11.35
CA PRO A 184 -17.16 23.62 12.73
C PRO A 184 -17.94 22.48 13.40
N LEU A 185 -17.21 21.58 14.06
CA LEU A 185 -17.80 20.46 14.80
C LEU A 185 -18.74 21.02 15.87
N GLN A 186 -20.04 20.78 15.74
CA GLN A 186 -20.99 21.06 16.81
C GLN A 186 -20.62 20.15 18.00
N ARG A 187 -20.31 20.78 19.15
CA ARG A 187 -20.16 20.07 20.42
C ARG A 187 -21.57 19.84 20.95
N GLU A 188 -22.04 18.60 20.84
CA GLU A 188 -23.18 18.12 21.64
C GLU A 188 -22.75 17.94 23.10
#